data_AF-A0A7Y7VML1-F1
#
_entry.id   AF-A0A7Y7VML1-F1
#
_cell.length_a   1.000
_cell.length_b   1.000
_cell.length_c   1.000
_cell.angle_alpha   90.00
_cell.angle_beta   90.00
_cell.angle_gamma   90.00
#
_symmetry.space_group_name_H-M   'P 1'
#
loop_
_entity.id
_entity.type
_entity.pdbx_description
1 polymer ?
#
loop_
_entity_poly.entity_id
_entity_poly.type
_entity_poly.pdbx_seq_one_letter_code
_entity_poly.pdbx_strand_id
1 'polypeptide(L)' 'MPEEMITVPCPNCRCDVIWDELSPWRPFCSKRCQLIDLGEWAAEEKRIPSSGDQMDSDDWSEEQQ' A
#
# COMPACT_ATOMS: atom_id res chain seq x y z
N MET A 1 11.87 -28.35 -13.71
CA MET A 1 11.33 -27.73 -12.48
C MET A 1 10.14 -26.93 -12.92
N PRO A 2 8.91 -27.19 -12.43
CA PRO A 2 7.79 -26.33 -12.80
C PRO A 2 8.10 -24.94 -12.26
N GLU A 3 8.04 -23.94 -13.13
CA GLU A 3 8.13 -22.54 -12.73
C GLU A 3 6.92 -22.24 -11.84
N GLU A 4 7.13 -22.15 -10.53
CA GLU A 4 6.08 -21.75 -9.61
C GLU A 4 5.77 -20.27 -9.83
N MET A 5 4.68 -20.01 -10.56
CA MET A 5 4.15 -18.67 -10.76
C MET A 5 3.46 -18.18 -9.49
N ILE A 6 4.09 -17.24 -8.81
CA ILE A 6 3.50 -16.56 -7.65
C ILE A 6 2.34 -15.69 -8.13
N THR A 7 1.20 -15.80 -7.48
CA THR A 7 0.02 -14.96 -7.73
C THR A 7 -0.37 -14.23 -6.46
N VAL A 8 -0.80 -12.98 -6.61
CA VAL A 8 -1.23 -12.13 -5.49
C VAL A 8 -2.58 -11.46 -5.82
N PRO A 9 -3.44 -11.23 -4.82
CA PRO A 9 -4.69 -10.50 -5.04
C PRO A 9 -4.43 -9.00 -5.18
N CYS A 10 -5.06 -8.36 -6.17
CA CYS A 10 -5.05 -6.91 -6.32
C CYS A 10 -5.67 -6.23 -5.08
N PRO A 11 -4.99 -5.27 -4.41
CA PRO A 11 -5.51 -4.64 -3.20
C PRO A 11 -6.85 -3.91 -3.40
N ASN A 12 -7.09 -3.35 -4.58
CA ASN A 12 -8.27 -2.54 -4.89
C ASN A 12 -9.49 -3.37 -5.30
N CYS A 13 -9.32 -4.37 -6.18
CA CYS A 13 -10.45 -5.13 -6.76
C CYS A 13 -10.39 -6.64 -6.51
N ARG A 14 -9.33 -7.14 -5.86
CA ARG A 14 -9.09 -8.56 -5.52
C ARG A 14 -8.96 -9.54 -6.68
N CYS A 15 -8.79 -9.07 -7.91
CA CYS A 15 -8.43 -9.95 -9.03
C CYS A 15 -7.02 -10.51 -8.82
N ASP A 16 -6.80 -11.76 -9.21
CA ASP A 16 -5.48 -12.39 -9.15
C ASP A 16 -4.51 -11.76 -10.16
N VAL A 17 -3.31 -11.44 -9.70
CA VAL A 17 -2.23 -10.85 -10.48
C VAL A 17 -1.02 -11.77 -10.42
N ILE A 18 -0.53 -12.18 -11.59
CA ILE A 18 0.70 -12.96 -11.71
C ILE A 18 1.87 -12.06 -11.33
N TRP A 19 2.74 -12.51 -10.43
CA TRP A 19 3.94 -11.83 -9.97
C TRP A 19 5.09 -11.99 -10.98
N ASP A 20 4.86 -11.55 -12.23
CA ASP A 20 5.81 -11.66 -13.35
C ASP A 20 5.87 -10.35 -14.18
N GLU A 21 6.99 -10.08 -14.88
CA GLU A 21 7.22 -8.91 -15.75
C GLU A 21 6.07 -8.60 -16.72
N LEU A 22 5.30 -9.62 -17.11
CA LEU A 22 4.05 -9.48 -17.87
C LEU A 22 2.98 -8.60 -17.20
N SER A 23 3.02 -8.45 -15.87
CA SER A 23 2.12 -7.61 -15.08
C SER A 23 2.82 -6.29 -14.69
N PRO A 24 2.77 -5.22 -15.51
CA PRO A 24 3.56 -4.00 -15.27
C PRO A 24 3.11 -3.18 -14.06
N TRP A 25 1.89 -3.40 -13.56
CA TRP A 25 1.28 -2.62 -12.47
C TRP A 25 1.23 -3.37 -11.13
N ARG A 26 1.97 -4.48 -10.98
CA ARG A 26 2.01 -5.28 -9.73
C ARG A 26 2.20 -4.38 -8.49
N PRO A 27 1.46 -4.61 -7.40
CA PRO A 27 0.52 -5.70 -7.14
C PRO A 27 -0.90 -5.49 -7.73
N PHE A 28 -1.13 -4.41 -8.48
CA PHE A 28 -2.43 -4.07 -9.05
C PHE A 28 -2.66 -4.75 -10.40
N CYS A 29 -3.91 -5.10 -10.70
CA CYS A 29 -4.27 -5.72 -11.98
C CYS A 29 -4.22 -4.72 -13.16
N SER A 30 -4.21 -3.42 -12.88
CA SER A 30 -4.20 -2.36 -13.89
C SER A 30 -3.75 -1.02 -13.32
N LYS A 31 -3.33 -0.11 -14.21
CA LYS A 31 -3.05 1.30 -13.87
C LYS A 31 -4.21 1.98 -13.16
N ARG A 32 -5.46 1.65 -13.52
CA ARG A 32 -6.65 2.20 -12.88
C ARG A 32 -6.71 1.84 -11.40
N CYS A 33 -6.47 0.58 -11.04
CA CYS A 33 -6.49 0.14 -9.64
C CYS A 33 -5.37 0.79 -8.82
N GLN A 34 -4.18 0.97 -9.41
CA GLN A 34 -3.08 1.70 -8.78
C GLN A 34 -3.45 3.17 -8.49
N LEU A 35 -4.09 3.85 -9.44
CA LEU A 35 -4.48 5.25 -9.27
C LEU A 35 -5.63 5.44 -8.27
N ILE A 36 -6.56 4.49 -8.20
CA ILE A 36 -7.63 4.51 -7.19
C ILE A 36 -7.02 4.39 -5.80
N ASP A 37 -6.15 3.39 -5.57
CA ASP A 37 -5.48 3.19 -4.28
C ASP A 37 -4.72 4.46 -3.87
N LEU A 38 -3.94 5.04 -4.78
CA LEU A 38 -3.26 6.33 -4.55
C LEU A 38 -4.23 7.46 -4.18
N GLY A 39 -5.41 7.49 -4.82
CA GLY A 39 -6.47 8.45 -4.51
C GLY A 39 -7.07 8.26 -3.12
N GLU A 40 -7.33 7.02 -2.70
CA GLU A 40 -7.85 6.69 -1.36
C GLU A 40 -6.86 7.11 -0.27
N TRP A 41 -5.56 6.95 -0.49
CA TRP A 41 -4.52 7.46 0.41
C TRP A 41 -4.49 8.99 0.45
N ALA A 42 -4.54 9.64 -0.72
CA ALA A 42 -4.54 11.10 -0.81
C ALA A 42 -5.79 11.74 -0.18
N ALA A 43 -6.91 11.01 -0.16
CA ALA A 43 -8.17 11.43 0.45
C ALA A 43 -8.32 11.02 1.94
N GLU A 44 -7.27 10.48 2.56
CA GLU A 44 -7.27 9.99 3.95
C GLU A 44 -8.29 8.87 4.24
N GLU A 45 -8.79 8.19 3.21
CA GLU A 45 -9.71 7.05 3.37
C GLU A 45 -8.98 5.81 3.90
N LYS A 46 -7.70 5.68 3.58
CA LYS A 46 -6.79 4.70 4.20
C LYS A 46 -6.12 5.33 5.41
N ARG A 47 -6.49 4.87 6.60
CA ARG A 47 -5.85 5.25 7.87
C ARG A 47 -5.52 4.02 8.71
N ILE A 48 -4.39 4.08 9.40
CA ILE A 48 -4.06 3.09 10.42
C ILE A 48 -4.73 3.55 11.72
N PRO A 49 -5.61 2.74 12.34
CA PRO A 49 -6.22 3.12 13.61
C PRO A 49 -5.14 3.14 14.70
N SER A 50 -5.11 4.22 15.49
CA SER A 50 -4.30 4.25 16.70
C SER A 50 -4.96 3.40 17.77
N SER A 51 -4.18 2.52 18.40
CA SER A 51 -4.57 1.90 19.67
C SER A 51 -4.39 2.99 20.72
N GLY A 52 -5.48 3.56 21.23
CA GLY A 52 -5.45 4.75 22.08
C GLY A 52 -4.37 4.73 23.18
N ASP A 53 -3.86 5.93 23.51
CA ASP A 53 -2.78 6.27 24.45
C ASP A 53 -1.32 6.19 23.96
N GLN A 54 -1.04 6.72 22.77
CA GLN A 54 0.22 7.45 22.60
C GLN A 54 -0.09 8.91 22.29
N MET A 55 0.06 9.74 23.33
CA MET A 55 0.26 11.17 23.15
C MET A 55 1.49 11.31 22.26
N ASP A 56 1.30 11.72 21.01
CA ASP A 56 2.38 12.00 20.07
C ASP A 56 3.16 13.17 20.67
N SER A 57 4.22 12.85 21.40
CA SER A 57 5.16 13.84 21.87
C SER A 57 5.99 14.23 20.65
N ASP A 58 5.49 15.20 19.89
CA ASP A 58 6.26 15.97 18.91
C ASP A 58 7.36 16.79 19.62
N ASP A 59 8.19 16.12 20.41
CA ASP A 59 9.43 16.66 20.96
C ASP A 59 10.54 16.36 19.95
N TRP A 60 10.52 17.11 18.85
CA TRP A 60 11.73 17.29 18.05
C TRP A 60 12.76 17.93 18.98
N SER A 61 13.76 17.17 19.43
CA SER A 61 14.82 17.67 20.31
C SER A 61 15.67 18.71 19.57
N GLU A 62 15.22 19.97 19.54
CA GLU A 62 16.09 21.11 19.30
C GLU A 62 16.96 21.29 20.54
N GLU A 63 18.18 20.76 20.45
CA GLU A 63 19.24 21.01 21.43
C GLU A 63 19.65 22.49 21.33
N GLN A 64 18.97 23.36 22.10
CA GLN A 64 19.45 24.71 22.35
C GLN A 64 20.41 24.71 23.55
N GLN A 65 21.69 24.48 23.28
CA GLN A 65 22.77 25.29 23.87
C GLN A 65 24.11 25.17 23.14
#